data_AF-A0A519UE64-F1
#
_entry.id   AF-A0A519UE64-F1
#
_cell.length_a   1.000
_cell.length_b   1.000
_cell.length_c   1.000
_cell.angle_alpha   90.00
_cell.angle_beta   90.00
_cell.angle_gamma   90.00
#
_symmetry.space_group_name_H-M   'P 1'
#
loop_
_entity.id
_entity.type
_entity.pdbx_description
1 polymer ?
#
loop_
_entity_poly.entity_id
_entity_poly.type
_entity_poly.pdbx_seq_one_letter_code
_entity_poly.pdbx_strand_id
1 'polypeptide(L)'
;MQVHNLKYAFRNITRNKLYAAINIGGLTLSLVAVFFMALYIKDELSFDRFHTNAGNIYRIADDKQTPGVTIRSAQSAAPVGPALKAEYPVVKDYVRLILTEGLAKSGDKIF
;
A
#
# COMPACT_ATOMS: atom_id res chain seq x y z
N MET A 1 39.18 28.68 6.60
CA MET A 1 39.84 27.48 7.18
C MET A 1 39.15 26.14 6.83
N GLN A 2 37.85 26.10 6.49
CA GLN A 2 37.12 24.82 6.30
C GLN A 2 37.23 24.18 4.89
N VAL A 3 37.28 24.99 3.83
CA VAL A 3 37.35 24.50 2.43
C VAL A 3 38.62 23.72 2.09
N HIS A 4 39.71 23.95 2.83
CA HIS A 4 40.97 23.24 2.63
C HIS A 4 40.82 21.75 2.95
N ASN A 5 40.14 21.41 4.04
CA ASN A 5 39.95 20.02 4.47
C ASN A 5 39.09 19.22 3.47
N LEU A 6 38.06 19.82 2.88
CA LEU A 6 37.26 19.15 1.82
C LEU A 6 38.12 18.81 0.60
N LYS A 7 39.00 19.73 0.19
CA LYS A 7 39.90 19.52 -0.95
C LYS A 7 40.90 18.37 -0.68
N TYR A 8 41.38 18.26 0.56
CA TYR A 8 42.25 17.17 0.99
C TYR A 8 41.51 15.83 1.05
N ALA A 9 40.29 15.80 1.59
CA ALA A 9 39.46 14.60 1.62
C ALA A 9 39.16 14.07 0.21
N PHE A 10 38.81 14.95 -0.73
CA PHE A 10 38.55 14.57 -2.12
C PHE A 10 39.81 13.99 -2.79
N ARG A 11 40.96 14.63 -2.58
CA ARG A 11 42.24 14.13 -3.11
C ARG A 11 42.61 12.77 -2.54
N ASN A 12 42.32 12.54 -1.25
CA ASN A 12 42.54 11.24 -0.60
C ASN A 12 41.65 10.14 -1.18
N ILE A 13 40.37 10.44 -1.44
CA ILE A 13 39.42 9.53 -2.10
C ILE A 13 39.91 9.16 -3.50
N THR A 14 40.38 10.15 -4.29
CA THR A 14 40.88 9.90 -5.65
C THR A 14 42.21 9.13 -5.69
N ARG A 15 43.01 9.17 -4.62
CA ARG A 15 44.29 8.45 -4.52
C ARG A 15 44.08 6.98 -4.12
N ASN A 16 43.11 6.71 -3.25
CA ASN A 16 42.81 5.37 -2.74
C ASN A 16 41.47 4.84 -3.30
N LYS A 17 41.35 4.79 -4.64
CA LYS A 17 40.08 4.55 -5.34
C LYS A 17 39.40 3.23 -4.96
N LEU A 18 40.15 2.14 -4.83
CA LEU A 18 39.60 0.82 -4.50
C LEU A 18 38.99 0.81 -3.08
N TYR A 19 39.73 1.31 -2.10
CA TYR A 19 39.24 1.39 -0.72
C TYR A 19 38.02 2.31 -0.60
N ALA A 20 38.05 3.46 -1.27
CA ALA A 20 36.90 4.35 -1.32
C ALA A 20 35.69 3.70 -2.01
N ALA A 21 35.88 2.98 -3.11
CA ALA A 21 34.81 2.31 -3.83
C ALA A 21 34.14 1.22 -2.98
N ILE A 22 34.90 0.42 -2.22
CA ILE A 22 34.33 -0.61 -1.34
C ILE A 22 33.50 0.03 -0.21
N ASN A 23 34.05 1.04 0.47
CA ASN A 23 33.36 1.67 1.60
C ASN A 23 32.12 2.45 1.15
N ILE A 24 32.25 3.29 0.10
CA ILE A 24 31.14 4.07 -0.42
C ILE A 24 30.11 3.15 -1.07
N GLY A 25 30.55 2.14 -1.82
CA GLY A 25 29.67 1.17 -2.48
C GLY A 25 28.84 0.38 -1.47
N GLY A 26 29.45 -0.15 -0.41
CA GLY A 26 28.75 -0.88 0.64
C GLY A 26 27.73 0.00 1.38
N LEU A 27 28.10 1.24 1.72
CA LEU A 27 27.19 2.21 2.34
C LEU A 27 26.03 2.60 1.42
N THR A 28 26.32 2.81 0.14
CA THR A 28 25.29 3.17 -0.85
C THR A 28 24.31 2.02 -1.05
N LEU A 29 24.81 0.78 -1.17
CA LEU A 29 23.98 -0.40 -1.38
C LEU A 29 23.00 -0.63 -0.21
N SER A 30 23.47 -0.51 1.03
CA SER A 30 22.60 -0.66 2.20
C SER A 30 21.57 0.47 2.30
N LEU A 31 21.96 1.72 2.02
CA LEU A 31 21.03 2.86 1.98
C LEU A 31 19.95 2.68 0.91
N VAL A 32 20.33 2.26 -0.29
CA VAL A 32 19.38 1.99 -1.39
C VAL A 32 18.40 0.89 -1.00
N ALA A 33 18.90 -0.22 -0.41
CA ALA A 33 18.04 -1.30 0.05
C ALA A 33 17.03 -0.84 1.12
N VAL A 34 17.46 -0.03 2.09
CA VAL A 34 16.58 0.54 3.12
C VAL A 34 15.54 1.47 2.50
N PHE A 35 15.93 2.31 1.54
CA PHE A 35 14.98 3.20 0.87
C PHE A 35 13.94 2.43 0.04
N PHE A 36 14.33 1.39 -0.67
CA PHE A 36 13.38 0.55 -1.40
C PHE A 36 12.41 -0.16 -0.46
N MET A 37 12.89 -0.71 0.65
CA MET A 37 11.99 -1.29 1.66
C MET A 37 11.03 -0.24 2.25
N ALA A 38 11.52 0.96 2.56
CA ALA A 38 10.69 2.02 3.11
C ALA A 38 9.62 2.51 2.10
N LEU A 39 9.99 2.64 0.83
CA LEU A 39 9.05 3.01 -0.24
C LEU A 39 8.01 1.91 -0.45
N TYR A 40 8.42 0.64 -0.47
CA TYR A 40 7.51 -0.50 -0.58
C TYR A 40 6.51 -0.54 0.58
N ILE A 41 6.98 -0.42 1.82
CA ILE A 41 6.09 -0.39 3.00
C ILE A 41 5.13 0.81 2.93
N LYS A 42 5.63 1.98 2.52
CA LYS A 42 4.80 3.17 2.36
C LYS A 42 3.69 2.94 1.32
N ASP A 43 4.04 2.34 0.19
CA ASP A 43 3.10 2.00 -0.88
C ASP A 43 2.01 1.04 -0.38
N GLU A 44 2.43 -0.07 0.22
CA GLU A 44 1.54 -1.10 0.78
C GLU A 44 0.56 -0.51 1.82
N LEU A 45 1.05 0.31 2.76
CA LEU A 45 0.22 0.95 3.78
C LEU A 45 -0.70 2.06 3.23
N SER A 46 -0.41 2.57 2.03
CA SER A 46 -1.19 3.61 1.37
C SER A 46 -2.28 3.08 0.45
N PHE A 47 -2.25 1.79 0.10
CA PHE A 47 -3.14 1.15 -0.86
C PHE A 47 -4.64 1.43 -0.59
N ASP A 48 -5.08 1.33 0.67
CA ASP A 48 -6.48 1.55 1.06
C ASP A 48 -6.79 2.98 1.55
N ARG A 49 -5.81 3.90 1.50
CA ARG A 49 -5.92 5.25 2.09
C ARG A 49 -6.24 6.36 1.08
N PHE A 50 -6.56 6.02 -0.16
CA PHE A 50 -6.85 7.01 -1.20
C PHE A 50 -8.18 7.75 -1.02
N HIS A 51 -9.09 7.22 -0.21
CA HIS A 51 -10.38 7.87 0.07
C HIS A 51 -10.27 8.94 1.17
N THR A 52 -10.90 10.11 0.95
CA THR A 52 -10.94 11.25 1.88
C THR A 52 -11.42 10.90 3.29
N ASN A 53 -12.17 9.80 3.44
CA ASN A 53 -12.70 9.31 4.72
C ASN A 53 -12.37 7.84 4.99
N ALA A 54 -11.20 7.36 4.53
CA ALA A 54 -10.80 5.95 4.60
C ALA A 54 -10.95 5.31 5.99
N GLY A 55 -10.73 6.06 7.08
CA GLY A 55 -10.86 5.57 8.45
C GLY A 55 -12.29 5.19 8.88
N ASN A 56 -13.31 5.61 8.12
CA ASN A 56 -14.73 5.29 8.37
C ASN A 56 -15.33 4.41 7.26
N ILE A 57 -14.50 3.85 6.38
CA ILE A 57 -14.92 2.93 5.33
C ILE A 57 -14.54 1.52 5.79
N TYR A 58 -15.53 0.63 5.82
CA TYR A 58 -15.35 -0.73 6.30
C TYR A 58 -15.86 -1.73 5.26
N ARG A 59 -15.15 -2.85 5.12
CA ARG A 59 -15.57 -3.98 4.31
C ARG A 59 -16.23 -5.03 5.19
N ILE A 60 -17.40 -5.50 4.78
CA ILE A 60 -18.10 -6.58 5.46
C ILE A 60 -17.59 -7.91 4.92
N ALA A 61 -17.01 -8.71 5.80
CA ALA A 61 -16.58 -10.08 5.53
C ALA A 61 -17.54 -11.07 6.21
N ASP A 62 -17.61 -12.28 5.68
CA ASP A 62 -18.44 -13.38 6.18
C ASP A 62 -17.56 -14.60 6.46
N ASP A 63 -17.60 -15.09 7.71
CA ASP A 63 -16.88 -16.27 8.15
C ASP A 63 -17.88 -17.42 8.35
N LYS A 64 -17.91 -18.36 7.40
CA LYS A 64 -18.81 -19.51 7.43
C LYS A 64 -18.15 -20.67 8.13
N GLN A 65 -18.72 -21.10 9.25
CA GLN A 65 -18.26 -22.27 9.99
C GLN A 65 -19.06 -23.50 9.60
N THR A 66 -18.38 -24.51 9.08
CA THR A 66 -18.88 -25.85 8.79
C THR A 66 -18.13 -26.84 9.70
N PRO A 67 -18.70 -27.99 10.11
CA PRO A 67 -17.97 -28.96 10.92
C PRO A 67 -16.61 -29.31 10.30
N GLY A 68 -15.52 -28.95 11.00
CA GLY A 68 -14.14 -29.18 10.57
C GLY A 68 -13.53 -28.16 9.61
N VAL A 69 -14.28 -27.16 9.11
CA VAL A 69 -13.78 -26.16 8.16
C VAL A 69 -14.35 -24.76 8.44
N THR A 70 -13.49 -23.76 8.55
CA THR A 70 -13.88 -22.35 8.52
C THR A 70 -13.57 -21.77 7.15
N ILE A 71 -14.60 -21.30 6.45
CA ILE A 71 -14.47 -20.62 5.16
C ILE A 71 -14.55 -19.12 5.41
N ARG A 72 -13.44 -18.41 5.22
CA ARG A 72 -13.39 -16.95 5.30
C ARG A 72 -13.66 -16.34 3.93
N SER A 73 -14.68 -15.52 3.84
CA SER A 73 -15.10 -14.85 2.61
C SER A 73 -15.01 -13.34 2.77
N ALA A 74 -14.30 -12.68 1.84
CA ALA A 74 -14.30 -11.23 1.74
C ALA A 74 -15.56 -10.68 1.04
N GLN A 75 -16.55 -11.54 0.77
CA GLN A 75 -17.84 -11.19 0.21
C GLN A 75 -18.96 -11.45 1.22
N SER A 76 -19.95 -10.57 1.22
CA SER A 76 -21.18 -10.68 2.00
C SER A 76 -22.39 -10.81 1.08
N ALA A 77 -23.50 -11.30 1.62
CA ALA A 77 -24.73 -11.42 0.86
C ALA A 77 -25.25 -10.04 0.41
N ALA A 78 -25.78 -9.97 -0.80
CA ALA A 78 -26.31 -8.75 -1.41
C ALA A 78 -27.25 -7.89 -0.51
N PRO A 79 -28.13 -8.46 0.35
CA PRO A 79 -29.02 -7.66 1.20
C PRO A 79 -28.36 -7.09 2.47
N VAL A 80 -27.13 -7.48 2.81
CA VAL A 80 -26.48 -7.02 4.06
C VAL A 80 -26.29 -5.50 4.07
N GLY A 81 -25.80 -4.91 2.97
CA GLY A 81 -25.64 -3.46 2.85
C GLY A 81 -26.91 -2.64 3.11
N PRO A 82 -28.02 -2.88 2.38
CA PRO A 82 -29.27 -2.16 2.62
C PRO A 82 -29.88 -2.43 3.99
N ALA A 83 -29.81 -3.66 4.51
CA ALA A 83 -30.30 -3.97 5.85
C ALA A 83 -29.55 -3.17 6.93
N LEU A 84 -28.21 -3.12 6.85
CA LEU A 84 -27.41 -2.37 7.81
C LEU A 84 -27.71 -0.87 7.79
N LYS A 85 -27.91 -0.27 6.61
CA LYS A 85 -28.30 1.15 6.49
C LYS A 85 -29.70 1.43 7.04
N ALA A 86 -30.62 0.47 6.92
CA ALA A 86 -31.98 0.61 7.42
C ALA A 86 -32.07 0.45 8.96
N GLU A 87 -31.31 -0.49 9.52
CA GLU A 87 -31.42 -0.87 10.94
C GLU A 87 -30.45 -0.11 11.85
N TYR A 88 -29.30 0.35 11.33
CA TYR A 88 -28.23 0.97 12.13
C TYR A 88 -27.96 2.41 11.71
N PRO A 89 -28.39 3.42 12.50
CA PRO A 89 -28.18 4.84 12.18
C PRO A 89 -26.71 5.27 12.03
N VAL A 90 -25.77 4.49 12.56
CA VAL A 90 -24.32 4.74 12.44
C VAL A 90 -23.80 4.50 11.01
N VAL A 91 -24.53 3.73 10.20
CA VAL A 91 -24.19 3.45 8.80
C VAL A 91 -24.74 4.57 7.92
N LYS A 92 -23.88 5.52 7.56
CA LYS A 92 -24.27 6.68 6.72
C LYS A 92 -24.59 6.27 5.28
N ASP A 93 -23.77 5.39 4.70
CA ASP A 93 -23.97 4.91 3.35
C ASP A 93 -23.35 3.53 3.12
N TYR A 94 -23.72 2.88 2.01
CA TYR A 94 -23.12 1.62 1.58
C TYR A 94 -22.90 1.60 0.06
N VAL A 95 -21.89 0.84 -0.36
CA VAL A 95 -21.65 0.49 -1.76
C VAL A 95 -21.46 -1.00 -1.88
N ARG A 96 -21.82 -1.57 -3.03
CA ARG A 96 -21.55 -2.97 -3.35
C ARG A 96 -20.64 -3.03 -4.56
N LEU A 97 -19.57 -3.80 -4.44
CA LEU A 97 -18.68 -4.10 -5.55
C LEU A 97 -18.99 -5.52 -6.02
N ILE A 98 -19.36 -5.64 -7.28
CA ILE A 98 -19.54 -6.92 -7.95
C ILE A 98 -18.47 -7.00 -9.02
N LEU A 99 -17.50 -7.89 -8.83
CA LEU A 99 -16.58 -8.25 -9.90
C LEU A 99 -17.38 -9.00 -10.95
N THR A 100 -17.70 -8.30 -12.04
CA THR A 100 -18.28 -8.89 -13.23
C THR A 100 -17.20 -8.90 -14.31
N GLU A 101 -17.01 -10.04 -14.98
CA GLU A 101 -16.18 -10.11 -16.20
C GLU A 101 -16.96 -9.62 -17.44
N GLY A 102 -18.06 -8.88 -17.23
CA GLY A 102 -18.89 -8.33 -18.29
C GLY A 102 -18.52 -6.89 -18.62
N LEU A 103 -18.78 -6.50 -19.86
CA LEU A 103 -18.61 -5.12 -20.29
C LEU A 103 -19.54 -4.20 -19.47
N ALA A 104 -18.97 -3.20 -18.80
CA ALA A 104 -19.72 -2.23 -18.01
C ALA A 104 -20.34 -1.20 -18.94
N LYS A 105 -21.68 -1.11 -19.00
CA LYS A 105 -22.37 -0.08 -19.78
C LYS A 105 -22.76 1.10 -18.87
N SER A 106 -22.26 2.30 -19.17
CA SER A 106 -22.69 3.55 -18.54
C SER A 106 -23.25 4.49 -19.60
N GLY A 107 -24.56 4.75 -19.55
CA GLY A 107 -25.27 5.43 -20.64
C GLY A 107 -25.17 4.62 -21.93
N ASP A 108 -24.70 5.23 -23.02
CA ASP A 108 -24.45 4.54 -24.30
C ASP A 108 -23.02 3.98 -24.45
N LYS A 109 -22.14 4.16 -23.46
CA LYS A 109 -20.75 3.69 -23.53
C LYS A 109 -20.58 2.34 -22.85
N ILE A 110 -19.97 1.40 -23.56
CA ILE A 110 -19.64 0.05 -23.11
C ILE A 110 -18.12 0.01 -22.84
N PHE A 111 -17.73 -0.43 -21.64
CA PHE A 111 -16.35 -0.49 -21.14
C PHE A 111 -15.95 -1.93 -20.85
#